data_AF-A0A7X4WEX9-F1
#
_entry.id   AF-A0A7X4WEX9-F1
#
_cell.length_a   1.000
_cell.length_b   1.000
_cell.length_c   1.000
_cell.angle_alpha   90.00
_cell.angle_beta   90.00
_cell.angle_gamma   90.00
#
_symmetry.space_group_name_H-M   'P 1'
#
loop_
_entity.id
_entity.type
_entity.pdbx_description
1 polymer ?
#
loop_
_entity_poly.entity_id
_entity_poly.type
_entity_poly.pdbx_seq_one_letter_code
_entity_poly.pdbx_strand_id
1 'polypeptide(L)'
;MSKQQIVKALIQGIRHDLQAYQQLGQLLLRQQASYLQFNGATLTELVKKQEHLLAQLQRSASQRRQLLQQLGLSADKQGMTTLMKKLPSPLNTQVRQSWQQLENHIQSCQKTNQVNGNLSASYGELLMQIKGEPAYGTALMQS
;
A
#
# COMPACT_ATOMS: atom_id res chain seq x y z
N MET A 1 -23.10 -3.37 17.66
CA MET A 1 -23.42 -3.88 16.31
C MET A 1 -23.79 -5.35 16.41
N SER A 2 -24.73 -5.83 15.59
CA SER A 2 -24.99 -7.27 15.46
C SER A 2 -23.83 -7.96 14.72
N LYS A 3 -23.67 -9.28 14.90
CA LYS A 3 -22.65 -10.06 14.16
C LYS A 3 -22.79 -9.91 12.65
N GLN A 4 -24.02 -9.89 12.14
CA GLN A 4 -24.30 -9.66 10.71
C GLN A 4 -23.82 -8.29 10.23
N GLN A 5 -24.05 -7.23 11.02
CA GLN A 5 -23.57 -5.88 10.70
C GLN A 5 -22.03 -5.82 10.68
N ILE A 6 -21.36 -6.48 11.62
CA ILE A 6 -19.89 -6.54 11.67
C ILE A 6 -19.34 -7.26 10.44
N VAL A 7 -19.91 -8.40 10.06
CA VAL A 7 -19.52 -9.13 8.85
C VAL A 7 -19.71 -8.28 7.60
N LYS A 8 -20.86 -7.59 7.47
CA LYS A 8 -21.12 -6.69 6.34
C LYS A 8 -20.09 -5.55 6.27
N ALA A 9 -19.75 -4.95 7.41
CA ALA A 9 -18.73 -3.91 7.50
C ALA A 9 -17.34 -4.40 7.09
N LEU A 10 -16.95 -5.62 7.51
CA LEU A 10 -15.69 -6.25 7.10
C LEU A 10 -15.61 -6.46 5.59
N ILE A 11 -16.68 -6.99 4.98
CA ILE A 11 -16.74 -7.23 3.53
C ILE A 11 -16.66 -5.91 2.75
N GLN A 12 -17.37 -4.87 3.23
CA GLN A 12 -17.29 -3.55 2.61
C GLN A 12 -15.88 -2.95 2.75
N GLY A 13 -15.23 -3.10 3.90
CA GLY A 13 -13.85 -2.67 4.11
C GLY A 13 -12.87 -3.30 3.13
N ILE A 14 -12.99 -4.60 2.85
CA ILE A 14 -12.14 -5.28 1.85
C ILE A 14 -12.35 -4.68 0.45
N ARG A 15 -13.59 -4.37 0.07
CA ARG A 15 -13.89 -3.75 -1.23
C ARG A 15 -13.28 -2.34 -1.35
N HIS A 16 -13.34 -1.55 -0.29
CA HIS A 16 -12.69 -0.24 -0.25
C HIS A 16 -11.17 -0.36 -0.33
N ASP A 17 -10.58 -1.34 0.37
CA ASP A 17 -9.13 -1.58 0.32
C ASP A 17 -8.69 -1.98 -1.09
N LEU A 18 -9.44 -2.84 -1.78
CA LEU A 18 -9.16 -3.21 -3.17
C LEU A 18 -9.10 -1.97 -4.08
N GLN A 19 -10.09 -1.08 -3.99
CA GLN A 19 -10.12 0.15 -4.77
C GLN A 19 -8.93 1.07 -4.43
N ALA A 20 -8.64 1.26 -3.15
CA ALA A 20 -7.55 2.11 -2.70
C ALA A 20 -6.17 1.56 -3.12
N TYR A 21 -5.95 0.24 -3.03
CA TYR A 21 -4.70 -0.38 -3.50
C TYR A 21 -4.58 -0.36 -5.03
N GLN A 22 -5.69 -0.52 -5.77
CA GLN A 22 -5.66 -0.36 -7.22
C GLN A 22 -5.25 1.06 -7.61
N GLN A 23 -5.80 2.08 -6.95
CA GLN A 23 -5.41 3.48 -7.17
C GLN A 23 -3.94 3.73 -6.77
N LEU A 24 -3.51 3.21 -5.62
CA LEU A 24 -2.13 3.31 -5.17
C LEU A 24 -1.16 2.70 -6.19
N GLY A 25 -1.48 1.51 -6.72
CA GLY A 25 -0.68 0.87 -7.77
C GLY A 25 -0.52 1.75 -9.01
N GLN A 26 -1.58 2.43 -9.44
CA GLN A 26 -1.51 3.36 -10.57
C GLN A 26 -0.64 4.59 -10.27
N LEU A 27 -0.71 5.13 -9.06
CA LEU A 27 0.16 6.24 -8.64
C LEU A 27 1.62 5.82 -8.58
N LEU A 28 1.92 4.62 -8.09
CA LEU A 28 3.27 4.08 -8.03
C LEU A 28 3.87 3.89 -9.43
N LEU A 29 3.09 3.40 -10.40
CA LEU A 29 3.55 3.28 -11.79
C LEU A 29 3.81 4.65 -12.43
N ARG A 30 2.95 5.64 -12.18
CA ARG A 30 3.19 7.02 -12.65
C ARG A 30 4.42 7.65 -12.00
N GLN A 31 4.66 7.35 -10.73
CA GLN A 31 5.84 7.82 -10.00
C GLN A 31 7.10 7.20 -10.61
N GLN A 32 7.08 5.92 -10.95
CA GLN A 32 8.17 5.24 -11.66
C GLN A 32 8.54 5.98 -12.95
N ALA A 33 7.54 6.26 -13.80
CA ALA A 33 7.74 7.00 -15.04
C ALA A 33 8.27 8.42 -14.79
N SER A 34 7.81 9.09 -13.73
CA SER A 34 8.23 10.44 -13.38
C SER A 34 9.69 10.51 -12.95
N TYR A 35 10.23 9.48 -12.27
CA TYR A 35 11.66 9.39 -11.99
C TYR A 35 12.49 9.29 -13.28
N LEU A 36 12.06 8.46 -14.24
CA LEU A 36 12.76 8.29 -15.51
C LEU A 36 12.73 9.55 -16.40
N GLN A 37 11.67 10.34 -16.27
CA GLN A 37 11.49 11.60 -17.02
C GLN A 37 12.01 12.83 -16.26
N PHE A 38 12.63 12.63 -15.10
CA PHE A 38 13.11 13.69 -14.22
C PHE A 38 12.04 14.74 -13.83
N ASN A 39 10.78 14.34 -13.74
CA ASN A 39 9.65 15.24 -13.52
C ASN A 39 9.36 15.47 -12.02
N GLY A 40 10.17 16.31 -11.37
CA GLY A 40 10.08 16.61 -9.94
C GLY A 40 8.75 17.22 -9.48
N ALA A 41 8.11 18.04 -10.31
CA ALA A 41 6.81 18.63 -9.99
C ALA A 41 5.72 17.55 -9.88
N THR A 42 5.68 16.63 -10.86
CA THR A 42 4.72 15.50 -10.84
C THR A 42 4.99 14.56 -9.67
N LEU A 43 6.26 14.28 -9.35
CA LEU A 43 6.62 13.48 -8.17
C LEU A 43 6.02 14.06 -6.88
N THR A 44 6.09 15.38 -6.69
CA THR A 44 5.54 16.07 -5.52
C THR A 44 4.02 15.90 -5.42
N GLU A 45 3.30 16.03 -6.54
CA GLU A 45 1.85 15.82 -6.56
C GLU A 45 1.46 14.36 -6.29
N LEU A 46 2.22 13.42 -6.84
CA LEU A 46 1.97 12.00 -6.66
C LEU A 46 2.15 11.58 -5.21
N VAL A 47 3.17 12.08 -4.52
CA VAL A 47 3.40 11.81 -3.09
C VAL A 47 2.18 12.25 -2.25
N LYS A 48 1.68 13.47 -2.46
CA LYS A 48 0.48 13.97 -1.74
C LYS A 48 -0.75 13.08 -1.96
N LYS A 49 -0.96 12.59 -3.18
CA LYS A 49 -2.06 11.65 -3.49
C LYS A 49 -1.86 10.30 -2.80
N GLN A 50 -0.63 9.81 -2.72
CA GLN A 50 -0.31 8.56 -2.01
C GLN A 50 -0.53 8.68 -0.51
N GLU A 51 -0.14 9.79 0.13
CA GLU A 51 -0.35 10.05 1.56
C GLU A 51 -1.82 9.90 1.96
N HIS A 52 -2.73 10.46 1.15
CA HIS A 52 -4.17 10.35 1.39
C HIS A 52 -4.66 8.89 1.36
N LEU A 53 -4.22 8.12 0.36
CA LEU A 53 -4.59 6.70 0.22
C LEU A 53 -3.99 5.85 1.34
N LEU A 54 -2.75 6.10 1.74
CA LEU A 54 -2.10 5.39 2.83
C LEU A 54 -2.82 5.64 4.16
N ALA A 55 -3.23 6.87 4.43
CA ALA A 55 -4.03 7.20 5.61
C ALA A 55 -5.40 6.47 5.59
N GLN A 56 -6.05 6.38 4.43
CA GLN A 56 -7.29 5.61 4.28
C GLN A 56 -7.07 4.11 4.55
N LEU A 57 -6.04 3.52 3.96
CA LEU A 57 -5.70 2.10 4.12
C LEU A 57 -5.33 1.77 5.57
N GLN A 58 -4.62 2.66 6.27
CA GLN A 58 -4.27 2.48 7.68
C GLN A 58 -5.51 2.53 8.59
N ARG A 59 -6.45 3.43 8.32
CA ARG A 59 -7.75 3.48 9.03
C ARG A 59 -8.54 2.20 8.79
N SER A 60 -8.66 1.77 7.53
CA SER A 60 -9.37 0.55 7.15
C SER A 60 -8.77 -0.71 7.80
N ALA A 61 -7.44 -0.84 7.80
CA ALA A 61 -6.74 -1.94 8.46
C ALA A 61 -6.99 -1.96 9.98
N SER A 62 -6.99 -0.80 10.63
CA SER A 62 -7.31 -0.68 12.05
C SER A 62 -8.76 -1.04 12.36
N GLN A 63 -9.71 -0.57 11.53
CA GLN A 63 -11.12 -0.93 11.66
C GLN A 63 -11.35 -2.43 11.45
N ARG A 64 -10.72 -3.04 10.44
CA ARG A 64 -10.79 -4.49 10.20
C ARG A 64 -10.31 -5.28 11.42
N ARG A 65 -9.19 -4.87 12.03
CA ARG A 65 -8.66 -5.50 13.26
C ARG A 65 -9.66 -5.44 14.41
N GLN A 66 -10.25 -4.27 14.65
CA GLN A 66 -11.27 -4.08 15.70
C GLN A 66 -12.52 -4.94 15.43
N LEU A 67 -13.01 -4.98 14.20
CA LEU A 67 -14.18 -5.77 13.83
C LEU A 67 -13.94 -7.28 13.98
N LEU A 68 -12.74 -7.78 13.66
CA LEU A 68 -12.37 -9.18 13.92
C LEU A 68 -12.37 -9.51 15.42
N GLN A 69 -11.82 -8.62 16.25
CA GLN A 69 -11.81 -8.80 17.71
C GLN A 69 -13.24 -8.83 18.28
N GLN A 70 -14.15 -7.99 17.77
CA GLN A 70 -15.56 -8.00 18.17
C GLN A 70 -16.28 -9.31 17.81
N LEU A 71 -15.78 -10.07 16.84
CA LEU A 71 -16.26 -11.41 16.51
C LEU A 71 -15.58 -12.52 17.33
N GLY A 72 -14.66 -12.18 18.23
CA GLY A 72 -13.84 -13.15 18.98
C GLY A 72 -12.80 -13.84 18.11
N LEU A 73 -12.34 -13.19 17.03
CA LEU A 73 -11.31 -13.70 16.12
C LEU A 73 -9.99 -12.95 16.34
N SER A 74 -8.87 -13.56 15.93
CA SER A 74 -7.57 -12.88 15.95
C SER A 74 -7.56 -11.66 15.01
N ALA A 75 -6.80 -10.63 15.37
CA ALA A 75 -6.74 -9.36 14.65
C ALA A 75 -5.75 -9.40 13.46
N ASP A 76 -5.77 -10.48 12.68
CA ASP A 76 -4.75 -10.79 11.68
C ASP A 76 -5.30 -11.62 10.49
N LYS A 77 -4.39 -12.10 9.64
CA LYS A 77 -4.71 -12.97 8.50
C LYS A 77 -5.39 -14.28 8.92
N GLN A 78 -5.04 -14.85 10.06
CA GLN A 78 -5.67 -16.06 10.59
C GLN A 78 -7.13 -15.78 10.99
N GLY A 79 -7.41 -14.61 11.54
CA GLY A 79 -8.75 -14.16 11.89
C GLY A 79 -9.64 -14.02 10.66
N MET A 80 -9.12 -13.38 9.60
CA MET A 80 -9.81 -13.32 8.31
C MET A 80 -10.05 -14.70 7.70
N THR A 81 -9.07 -15.59 7.76
CA THR A 81 -9.21 -16.97 7.26
C THR A 81 -10.30 -17.73 8.01
N THR A 82 -10.33 -17.57 9.34
CA THR A 82 -11.33 -18.19 10.22
C THR A 82 -12.72 -17.63 9.96
N LEU A 83 -12.85 -16.31 9.79
CA LEU A 83 -14.09 -15.66 9.40
C LEU A 83 -14.62 -16.26 8.09
N MET A 84 -13.80 -16.30 7.05
CA MET A 84 -14.20 -16.83 5.74
C MET A 84 -14.67 -18.28 5.81
N LYS A 85 -14.06 -19.13 6.64
CA LYS A 85 -14.50 -20.53 6.86
C LYS A 85 -15.89 -20.61 7.51
N LYS A 86 -16.29 -19.61 8.29
CA LYS A 86 -17.59 -19.56 8.99
C LYS A 86 -18.70 -18.93 8.15
N LEU A 87 -18.39 -18.35 6.98
CA LEU A 87 -19.40 -17.78 6.10
C LEU A 87 -20.11 -18.87 5.28
N PRO A 88 -21.43 -18.74 5.05
CA PRO A 88 -22.15 -19.64 4.15
C PRO A 88 -21.67 -19.47 2.70
N SER A 89 -21.80 -20.53 1.90
CA SER A 89 -21.75 -20.41 0.44
C SER A 89 -23.00 -19.66 -0.04
N PRO A 90 -22.94 -18.72 -1.02
CA PRO A 90 -21.81 -18.34 -1.89
C PRO A 90 -20.92 -17.20 -1.34
N LEU A 91 -21.28 -16.60 -0.21
CA LEU A 91 -20.59 -15.43 0.36
C LEU A 91 -19.13 -15.73 0.69
N ASN A 92 -18.86 -16.93 1.22
CA ASN A 92 -17.51 -17.43 1.48
C ASN A 92 -16.59 -17.33 0.25
N THR A 93 -17.04 -17.83 -0.91
CA THR A 93 -16.28 -17.81 -2.16
C THR A 93 -15.95 -16.39 -2.59
N GLN A 94 -16.94 -15.50 -2.58
CA GLN A 94 -16.75 -14.10 -2.98
C GLN A 94 -15.74 -13.38 -2.07
N VAL A 95 -15.84 -13.58 -0.75
CA VAL A 95 -14.93 -12.92 0.21
C VAL A 95 -13.52 -13.48 0.09
N ARG A 96 -13.35 -14.79 -0.13
CA ARG A 96 -12.02 -15.39 -0.40
C ARG A 96 -11.37 -14.81 -1.64
N GLN A 97 -12.11 -14.71 -2.74
CA GLN A 97 -11.60 -14.12 -3.97
C GLN A 97 -11.18 -12.66 -3.74
N SER A 98 -12.01 -11.87 -3.08
CA SER A 98 -11.71 -10.46 -2.78
C SER A 98 -10.48 -10.32 -1.86
N TRP A 99 -10.35 -11.20 -0.85
CA TRP A 99 -9.20 -11.22 0.04
C TRP A 99 -7.92 -11.59 -0.70
N GLN A 100 -7.95 -12.62 -1.55
CA GLN A 100 -6.79 -13.01 -2.35
C GLN A 100 -6.35 -11.90 -3.31
N GLN A 101 -7.31 -11.24 -3.97
CA GLN A 101 -7.01 -10.09 -4.82
C GLN A 101 -6.35 -8.95 -4.04
N LEU A 102 -6.82 -8.70 -2.82
CA LEU A 102 -6.25 -7.66 -1.96
C LEU A 102 -4.79 -8.01 -1.59
N GLU A 103 -4.51 -9.26 -1.21
CA GLU A 103 -3.15 -9.71 -0.95
C GLU A 103 -2.23 -9.54 -2.16
N ASN A 104 -2.72 -9.88 -3.36
CA ASN A 104 -1.97 -9.70 -4.60
C ASN A 104 -1.69 -8.22 -4.91
N HIS A 105 -2.67 -7.32 -4.70
CA HIS A 105 -2.47 -5.89 -4.89
C HIS A 105 -1.47 -5.30 -3.90
N ILE A 106 -1.51 -5.73 -2.63
CA ILE A 106 -0.54 -5.32 -1.61
C ILE A 106 0.87 -5.71 -2.06
N GLN A 107 1.08 -6.96 -2.46
CA GLN A 107 2.39 -7.45 -2.92
C GLN A 107 2.87 -6.69 -4.16
N SER A 108 2.00 -6.45 -5.13
CA SER A 108 2.34 -5.68 -6.32
C SER A 108 2.74 -4.25 -5.98
N CYS A 109 2.00 -3.58 -5.09
CA CYS A 109 2.33 -2.22 -4.66
C CYS A 109 3.68 -2.19 -3.93
N GLN A 110 3.96 -3.16 -3.06
CA GLN A 110 5.26 -3.28 -2.38
C GLN A 110 6.42 -3.42 -3.36
N LYS A 111 6.28 -4.29 -4.37
CA LYS A 111 7.29 -4.49 -5.41
C LYS A 111 7.53 -3.20 -6.21
N THR A 112 6.47 -2.55 -6.68
CA THR A 112 6.62 -1.29 -7.44
C THR A 112 7.21 -0.18 -6.57
N ASN A 113 6.80 -0.10 -5.30
CA ASN A 113 7.35 0.90 -4.37
C ASN A 113 8.85 0.67 -4.09
N GLN A 114 9.30 -0.58 -4.00
CA GLN A 114 10.72 -0.90 -3.88
C GLN A 114 11.51 -0.41 -5.11
N VAL A 115 10.97 -0.62 -6.31
CA VAL A 115 11.58 -0.11 -7.55
C VAL A 115 11.63 1.43 -7.54
N ASN A 116 10.56 2.10 -7.12
CA ASN A 116 10.52 3.55 -6.99
C ASN A 116 11.52 4.07 -5.95
N GLY A 117 11.76 3.34 -4.86
CA GLY A 117 12.78 3.68 -3.87
C GLY A 117 14.19 3.67 -4.46
N ASN A 118 14.51 2.64 -5.25
CA ASN A 118 15.80 2.57 -5.95
C ASN A 118 15.96 3.72 -6.96
N LEU A 119 14.92 4.00 -7.76
CA LEU A 119 14.93 5.10 -8.72
C LEU A 119 15.08 6.46 -8.04
N SER A 120 14.46 6.65 -6.87
CA SER A 120 14.59 7.88 -6.08
C SER A 120 16.03 8.12 -5.63
N ALA A 121 16.73 7.07 -5.19
CA ALA A 121 18.12 7.17 -4.77
C ALA A 121 19.01 7.59 -5.96
N SER A 122 18.89 6.88 -7.09
CA SER A 122 19.66 7.21 -8.30
C SER A 122 19.34 8.61 -8.84
N TYR A 123 18.08 9.04 -8.77
CA TYR A 123 17.67 10.40 -9.14
C TYR A 123 18.36 11.46 -8.27
N GLY A 124 18.43 11.24 -6.95
CA GLY A 124 19.11 12.13 -6.02
C GLY A 124 20.62 12.22 -6.25
N GLU A 125 21.27 11.08 -6.49
CA GLU A 125 22.72 11.03 -6.81
C GLU A 125 23.04 11.83 -8.08
N LEU A 126 22.25 11.69 -9.15
CA LEU A 126 22.43 12.45 -10.38
C LEU A 126 22.27 13.96 -10.17
N LEU A 127 21.29 14.38 -9.36
CA LEU A 127 21.12 15.80 -9.04
C LEU A 127 22.30 16.37 -8.26
N MET A 128 22.89 15.61 -7.33
CA MET A 128 24.09 16.05 -6.58
C MET A 128 25.30 16.21 -7.52
N GLN A 129 25.50 15.25 -8.43
CA GLN A 129 26.58 15.32 -9.43
C GLN A 129 26.44 16.55 -10.33
N ILE A 130 25.23 16.86 -10.81
CA ILE A 130 24.98 18.04 -11.66
C ILE A 130 25.21 19.35 -10.89
N LYS A 131 24.86 19.38 -9.59
CA LYS A 131 25.06 20.56 -8.75
C LYS A 131 26.52 20.81 -8.36
N GLY A 132 27.43 19.90 -8.68
CA GLY A 132 28.84 20.00 -8.30
C GLY A 132 29.08 19.83 -6.80
N GLU A 133 28.10 19.28 -6.06
CA GLU A 133 28.29 18.92 -4.66
C GLU A 133 29.04 17.57 -4.62
N PRO A 134 30.21 17.48 -3.98
CA PRO A 134 30.96 16.24 -3.94
C PRO A 134 30.13 15.18 -3.24
N ALA A 135 30.02 13.99 -3.85
CA ALA A 135 29.66 12.79 -3.11
C ALA A 135 30.60 12.72 -1.91
N TYR A 136 30.05 12.57 -0.69
CA TYR A 136 30.73 12.67 0.62
C TYR A 136 31.94 11.72 0.84
N GLY A 137 32.51 11.10 -0.20
CA GLY A 137 33.61 10.14 -0.14
C GLY A 137 35.02 10.65 -0.50
N THR A 138 35.22 11.91 -0.91
CA THR A 138 36.57 12.38 -1.32
C THR A 138 37.23 13.41 -0.40
N ALA A 139 36.55 13.88 0.65
CA ALA A 139 37.09 14.91 1.54
C ALA A 139 38.02 14.41 2.68
N LEU A 140 38.28 13.11 2.80
CA LEU A 140 39.11 12.54 3.88
C LEU A 140 40.48 11.98 3.42
N MET A 141 40.93 12.27 2.20
CA MET A 141 42.26 11.85 1.72
C MET A 141 43.22 12.99 1.38
N GLN A 142 42.96 14.21 1.87
CA GLN A 142 43.89 15.33 1.74
C GLN A 142 44.01 16.07 3.09
N SER A 143 44.66 15.43 4.05
CA SER A 143 45.22 16.06 5.25
C SER A 143 46.60 15.48 5.52
#